data_AF-A0A1X7TMK0-F1
#
_entry.id   AF-A0A1X7TMK0-F1
#
_cell.length_a   1.000
_cell.length_b   1.000
_cell.length_c   1.000
_cell.angle_alpha   90.00
_cell.angle_beta   90.00
_cell.angle_gamma   90.00
#
_symmetry.space_group_name_H-M   'P 1'
#
loop_
_entity.id
_entity.type
_entity.pdbx_description
1 polymer ?
#
loop_
_entity_poly.entity_id
_entity_poly.type
_entity_poly.pdbx_seq_one_letter_code
_entity_poly.pdbx_strand_id
1 'polypeptide(L)'
;MKEESNIIPLRFTRVVFGVSSSQFLLNATIAHHLDQYNEKDSEFIAKIKRAIYVDISFGSKDDDTTFELYEKSRESLQRVGSI
;
A
#
# COMPACT_ATOMS: atom_id res chain seq x y z
N MET A 1 -45.32 17.62 8.76
CA MET A 1 -44.16 18.02 7.93
C MET A 1 -43.01 17.09 8.30
N LYS A 2 -42.49 16.28 7.37
CA LYS A 2 -41.31 15.45 7.65
C LYS A 2 -40.09 16.37 7.63
N GLU A 3 -39.32 16.38 8.71
CA GLU A 3 -37.98 17.00 8.72
C GLU A 3 -37.16 16.36 7.60
N GLU A 4 -36.78 17.17 6.61
CA GLU A 4 -35.82 16.75 5.61
C GLU A 4 -34.47 16.60 6.30
N SER A 5 -33.97 15.38 6.33
CA SER A 5 -32.61 15.07 6.80
C SER A 5 -31.61 15.90 6.01
N ASN A 6 -30.83 16.75 6.69
CA ASN A 6 -29.78 17.56 6.09
C ASN A 6 -28.59 16.69 5.66
N ILE A 7 -28.70 16.05 4.50
CA ILE A 7 -27.65 15.20 3.92
C ILE A 7 -26.68 16.09 3.14
N ILE A 8 -25.41 16.09 3.52
CA ILE A 8 -24.33 16.80 2.81
C ILE A 8 -23.53 15.79 1.97
N PRO A 9 -23.60 15.82 0.63
CA PRO A 9 -22.80 14.95 -0.21
C PRO A 9 -21.34 15.44 -0.27
N LEU A 10 -20.39 14.53 -0.06
CA LEU A 10 -18.95 14.78 -0.20
C LEU A 10 -18.37 13.92 -1.32
N ARG A 11 -17.25 14.38 -1.91
CA ARG A 11 -16.50 13.64 -2.92
C ARG A 11 -15.07 13.42 -2.45
N PHE A 12 -14.56 12.21 -2.65
CA PHE A 12 -13.17 11.90 -2.34
C PHE A 12 -12.23 12.57 -3.34
N THR A 13 -11.19 13.22 -2.83
CA THR A 13 -10.11 13.84 -3.61
C THR A 13 -8.86 12.95 -3.69
N ARG A 14 -8.89 11.80 -3.02
CA ARG A 14 -7.82 10.80 -2.98
C ARG A 14 -8.41 9.40 -3.14
N VAL A 15 -7.55 8.46 -3.49
CA VAL A 15 -7.85 7.03 -3.58
C VAL A 15 -8.35 6.54 -2.22
N VAL A 16 -9.55 5.98 -2.18
CA VAL A 16 -10.18 5.50 -0.93
C VAL A 16 -9.84 4.06 -0.64
N PHE A 17 -9.46 3.74 0.60
CA PHE A 17 -9.30 2.35 1.01
C PHE A 17 -10.66 1.61 1.01
N GLY A 18 -10.65 0.34 0.61
CA GLY A 18 -11.85 -0.52 0.67
C GLY A 18 -12.76 -0.51 -0.57
N VAL A 19 -12.40 0.19 -1.66
CA VAL A 19 -13.04 0.00 -2.97
C VAL A 19 -12.09 -0.71 -3.94
N SER A 20 -12.62 -1.63 -4.74
CA SER A 20 -11.81 -2.53 -5.59
C SER A 20 -10.90 -1.78 -6.58
N SER A 21 -11.36 -0.66 -7.13
CA SER A 21 -10.59 0.19 -8.05
C SER A 21 -9.40 0.88 -7.38
N SER A 22 -9.50 1.20 -6.10
CA SER A 22 -8.42 1.84 -5.34
C SER A 22 -7.25 0.92 -5.12
N GLN A 23 -7.51 -0.34 -4.79
CA GLN A 23 -6.46 -1.34 -4.61
C GLN A 23 -5.68 -1.52 -5.93
N PHE A 24 -6.38 -1.58 -7.06
CA PHE A 24 -5.73 -1.68 -8.37
C PHE A 24 -4.78 -0.50 -8.64
N LEU A 25 -5.24 0.74 -8.43
CA LEU A 25 -4.43 1.93 -8.66
C LEU A 25 -3.26 2.05 -7.68
N LEU A 26 -3.49 1.74 -6.40
CA LEU A 26 -2.47 1.73 -5.36
C LEU A 26 -1.39 0.69 -5.68
N ASN A 27 -1.79 -0.53 -6.01
CA ASN A 27 -0.88 -1.63 -6.34
C ASN A 27 -0.02 -1.28 -7.56
N ALA A 28 -0.61 -0.73 -8.61
CA ALA A 28 0.12 -0.32 -9.81
C ALA A 28 1.13 0.80 -9.51
N THR A 29 0.73 1.78 -8.68
CA THR A 29 1.60 2.90 -8.29
C THR A 29 2.80 2.43 -7.46
N ILE A 30 2.56 1.56 -6.47
CA ILE A 30 3.63 1.01 -5.64
C ILE A 30 4.53 0.10 -6.48
N ALA A 31 3.97 -0.76 -7.33
CA ALA A 31 4.75 -1.63 -8.20
C ALA A 31 5.68 -0.83 -9.14
N HIS A 32 5.17 0.24 -9.74
CA HIS A 32 5.94 1.14 -10.60
C HIS A 32 7.12 1.79 -9.86
N HIS A 33 6.88 2.25 -8.62
CA HIS A 33 7.96 2.82 -7.81
C HIS A 33 8.98 1.76 -7.38
N LEU A 34 8.53 0.57 -7.01
CA LEU A 34 9.41 -0.54 -6.64
C LEU A 34 10.30 -0.99 -7.82
N ASP A 35 9.82 -0.92 -9.06
CA ASP A 35 10.65 -1.23 -10.23
C ASP A 35 11.89 -0.34 -10.35
N GLN A 36 11.88 0.87 -9.79
CA GLN A 36 13.06 1.74 -9.72
C GLN A 36 14.14 1.24 -8.73
N TYR A 37 13.79 0.30 -7.85
CA TYR A 37 14.68 -0.29 -6.85
C TYR A 37 15.17 -1.71 -7.24
N ASN A 38 14.76 -2.22 -8.41
CA ASN A 38 14.93 -3.62 -8.80
C ASN A 38 16.40 -4.04 -8.95
N GLU A 39 17.32 -3.10 -9.15
CA GLU A 39 18.77 -3.38 -9.26
C GLU A 39 19.44 -3.70 -7.90
N LYS A 40 18.84 -3.33 -6.76
CA LYS A 40 19.45 -3.49 -5.44
C LYS A 40 18.94 -4.68 -4.64
N ASP A 41 17.69 -5.10 -4.81
CA ASP A 41 17.14 -6.23 -4.03
C ASP A 41 15.88 -6.87 -4.66
N SER A 42 16.09 -7.67 -5.70
CA SER A 42 14.99 -8.31 -6.45
C SER A 42 14.12 -9.25 -5.60
N GLU A 43 14.67 -9.89 -4.56
CA GLU A 43 13.91 -10.82 -3.71
C GLU A 43 12.93 -10.07 -2.81
N PHE A 44 13.38 -8.98 -2.20
CA PHE A 44 12.53 -8.10 -1.40
C PHE A 44 11.41 -7.49 -2.25
N ILE A 45 11.72 -7.01 -3.45
CA ILE A 45 10.75 -6.43 -4.40
C ILE A 45 9.65 -7.44 -4.73
N ALA A 46 10.04 -8.68 -5.02
CA ALA A 46 9.09 -9.74 -5.33
C ALA A 46 8.15 -10.06 -4.16
N LYS A 47 8.70 -10.11 -2.93
CA LYS A 47 7.91 -10.31 -1.70
C LYS A 47 6.91 -9.18 -1.47
N ILE A 48 7.34 -7.93 -1.59
CA ILE A 48 6.48 -6.74 -1.42
C ILE A 48 5.37 -6.72 -2.47
N LYS A 49 5.69 -6.93 -3.76
CA LYS A 49 4.69 -6.94 -4.85
C LYS A 49 3.60 -7.99 -4.63
N ARG A 50 3.96 -9.16 -4.08
CA ARG A 50 2.98 -10.20 -3.73
C ARG A 50 2.13 -9.79 -2.52
N ALA A 51 2.70 -9.09 -1.55
CA ALA A 51 2.02 -8.68 -0.32
C ALA A 51 1.04 -7.52 -0.50
N ILE A 52 1.16 -6.70 -1.54
CA ILE A 52 0.35 -5.48 -1.74
C ILE A 52 -1.09 -5.77 -2.25
N TYR A 53 -1.44 -7.02 -2.60
CA TYR A 53 -2.68 -7.30 -3.36
C TYR A 53 -4.00 -6.92 -2.66
N VAL A 54 -4.08 -6.88 -1.33
CA VAL A 54 -5.30 -6.50 -0.58
C VAL A 54 -4.99 -5.63 0.64
N ASP A 55 -3.88 -5.92 1.32
CA ASP A 55 -3.25 -5.11 2.37
C ASP A 55 -1.82 -5.60 2.50
N ILE A 56 -0.86 -4.71 2.76
CA ILE A 56 0.54 -5.09 2.97
C ILE A 56 0.62 -6.07 4.13
N SER A 57 0.71 -7.34 3.80
CA SER A 57 0.75 -8.45 4.76
C SER A 57 1.87 -9.39 4.35
N PHE A 58 2.98 -9.31 5.08
CA PHE A 58 4.13 -10.19 4.93
C PHE A 58 4.68 -10.53 6.30
N GLY A 59 5.30 -11.70 6.40
CA GLY A 59 5.94 -12.19 7.60
C GLY A 59 6.99 -13.23 7.22
N SER A 60 7.93 -13.48 8.13
CA SER A 60 8.91 -14.55 7.97
C SER A 60 8.76 -15.56 9.11
N LYS A 61 9.53 -16.66 9.07
CA LYS A 61 9.48 -17.69 10.13
C LYS A 61 10.19 -17.27 11.41
N ASP A 62 10.92 -16.17 11.37
CA ASP A 62 11.81 -15.70 12.43
C ASP A 62 11.50 -14.24 12.77
N ASP A 63 11.62 -13.87 14.04
CA ASP A 63 11.21 -12.55 14.52
C ASP A 63 12.18 -11.47 14.01
N ASP A 64 13.50 -11.73 14.05
CA ASP A 64 14.53 -10.79 13.60
C ASP A 64 14.38 -10.53 12.09
N THR A 65 14.22 -11.60 11.32
CA THR A 65 14.01 -11.51 9.86
C THR A 65 12.70 -10.76 9.53
N THR A 66 11.64 -10.92 10.33
CA THR A 66 10.38 -10.20 10.15
C THR A 66 10.53 -8.71 10.45
N PHE A 67 11.29 -8.36 11.49
CA PHE A 67 11.59 -6.98 11.85
C PHE A 67 12.41 -6.26 10.77
N GLU A 68 13.45 -6.92 10.23
CA GLU A 68 14.25 -6.39 9.11
C GLU A 68 13.38 -6.12 7.87
N LEU A 69 12.47 -7.04 7.55
CA LEU A 69 11.49 -6.88 6.47
C LEU A 69 10.59 -5.66 6.70
N TYR A 70 10.11 -5.46 7.93
CA TYR A 70 9.30 -4.31 8.29
C TYR A 70 10.06 -2.98 8.13
N GLU A 71 11.26 -2.87 8.71
CA GLU A 71 12.10 -1.66 8.63
C GLU A 71 12.37 -1.27 7.18
N LYS A 72 12.78 -2.25 6.37
CA LYS A 72 13.08 -2.06 4.95
C LYS A 72 11.87 -1.65 4.13
N SER A 73 10.70 -2.21 4.44
CA SER A 73 9.42 -1.82 3.82
C SER A 73 9.04 -0.41 4.16
N ARG A 74 9.19 -0.02 5.44
CA ARG A 74 8.89 1.33 5.90
C ARG A 74 9.78 2.36 5.22
N GLU A 75 11.09 2.11 5.14
CA GLU A 75 12.03 3.01 4.46
C GLU A 75 11.73 3.15 2.97
N SER A 76 11.40 2.04 2.31
CA SER A 76 11.08 2.03 0.88
C SER A 76 9.82 2.83 0.61
N LEU A 77 8.76 2.63 1.39
CA LEU A 77 7.49 3.33 1.23
C LEU A 77 7.56 4.81 1.60
N GLN A 78 8.31 5.17 2.65
CA GLN A 78 8.52 6.58 3.04
C GLN A 78 9.19 7.39 1.92
N ARG A 79 10.09 6.79 1.14
CA ARG A 79 10.76 7.44 0.01
C ARG A 79 9.83 7.64 -1.20
N VAL A 80 8.81 6.80 -1.35
CA VAL A 80 7.82 6.87 -2.45
C VAL A 80 6.76 7.96 -2.19
N GLY A 81 6.77 8.54 -0.98
CA GLY A 81 5.77 9.50 -0.51
C GLY A 81 4.82 8.80 0.44
N SER A 82 4.65 9.38 1.63
CA SER A 82 3.73 8.87 2.64
C SER A 82 2.32 8.78 2.05
N ILE A 83 1.86 7.55 1.84
CA ILE A 83 0.46 7.22 1.56
C ILE A 83 -0.33 7.37 2.85
#